data_AF-A0A2V2DRF9-F1
#
_entry.id   AF-A0A2V2DRF9-F1
#
_cell.length_a   1.000
_cell.length_b   1.000
_cell.length_c   1.000
_cell.angle_alpha   90.00
_cell.angle_beta   90.00
_cell.angle_gamma   90.00
#
_symmetry.space_group_name_H-M   'P 1'
#
loop_
_entity.id
_entity.type
_entity.pdbx_description
1 polymer ?
#
loop_
_entity_poly.entity_id
_entity_poly.type
_entity_poly.pdbx_seq_one_letter_code
_entity_poly.pdbx_strand_id
1 'polypeptide(L)'
;MDEGFMTSAGQPAENTDNAVQEGVVAPEEMDLQNESKTPEPEKKEPENQQPQPPANANTGRPKQNRAENRQMKELRRKAEQYDSTAKEIIDLARAKGLHPTDAPEAVEMLAAAEKGKTLEEYRRDRSAAAEEEERRVKESPLYKALEEQVAKNADDLMAFRIEQEMKKDLAEIQAVDPSVKSLDDLGAEYQEMVKAGITGINAFYAIRGKQAIQNAAIPPTTGVVGGKTDTERDFTGEELDRLTEKDLDDQNLLERAIRSLHKLK
;
A
#
# COMPACT_ATOMS: atom_id res chain seq x y z
N MET A 1 -39.16 14.29 56.79
CA MET A 1 -40.42 14.20 56.02
C MET A 1 -41.01 15.59 56.03
N ASP A 2 -40.83 16.33 54.94
CA ASP A 2 -41.87 17.18 54.37
C ASP A 2 -41.47 17.53 52.93
N GLU A 3 -42.50 17.55 52.10
CA GLU A 3 -42.52 17.62 50.64
C GLU A 3 -42.25 19.09 50.19
N GLY A 4 -41.60 19.40 49.07
CA GLY A 4 -42.00 19.09 47.71
C GLY A 4 -42.65 20.32 47.06
N PHE A 5 -41.90 21.10 46.26
CA PHE A 5 -42.41 22.05 45.23
C PHE A 5 -41.22 22.40 44.30
N MET A 6 -41.09 21.75 43.15
CA MET A 6 -41.61 22.16 41.82
C MET A 6 -40.99 23.43 41.22
N THR A 7 -40.11 23.17 40.25
CA THR A 7 -40.04 23.77 38.90
C THR A 7 -40.18 25.29 38.76
N SER A 8 -39.08 25.94 38.36
CA SER A 8 -39.15 27.07 37.43
C SER A 8 -38.16 26.86 36.28
N ALA A 9 -38.74 26.48 35.13
CA ALA A 9 -38.11 26.66 33.84
C ALA A 9 -38.25 28.13 33.45
N GLY A 10 -37.12 28.78 33.15
CA GLY A 10 -37.07 30.14 32.64
C GLY A 10 -35.91 30.24 31.65
N GLN A 11 -36.23 30.02 30.38
CA GLN A 11 -35.34 30.19 29.24
C GLN A 11 -34.79 31.62 29.17
N PRO A 12 -33.52 31.82 28.78
CA PRO A 12 -33.11 33.08 28.18
C PRO A 12 -33.07 32.97 26.64
N ALA A 13 -33.88 33.85 26.05
CA ALA A 13 -33.63 34.63 24.84
C ALA A 13 -33.07 33.93 23.58
N GLU A 14 -33.98 33.77 22.62
CA GLU A 14 -33.70 33.87 21.19
C GLU A 14 -33.04 35.24 20.90
N ASN A 15 -31.89 35.22 20.24
CA ASN A 15 -31.45 36.35 19.43
C ASN A 15 -30.82 35.77 18.16
N THR A 16 -31.68 35.60 17.17
CA THR A 16 -31.32 35.39 15.77
C THR A 16 -30.73 36.68 15.18
N ASP A 17 -30.00 36.50 14.08
CA ASP A 17 -29.56 37.56 13.15
C ASP A 17 -28.30 38.34 13.54
N ASN A 18 -27.15 37.76 13.16
CA ASN A 18 -26.07 38.58 12.66
C ASN A 18 -25.51 37.98 11.37
N ALA A 19 -26.22 38.31 10.28
CA ALA A 19 -25.75 38.15 8.92
C ALA A 19 -24.57 39.11 8.69
N VAL A 20 -23.38 38.56 8.48
CA VAL A 20 -22.24 39.32 7.97
C VAL A 20 -22.49 39.60 6.49
N GLN A 21 -22.88 40.83 6.20
CA GLN A 21 -22.79 41.46 4.89
C GLN A 21 -21.37 42.02 4.67
N GLU A 22 -21.04 42.14 3.39
CA GLU A 22 -19.97 42.95 2.76
C GLU A 22 -18.52 42.39 2.80
N GLY A 23 -17.77 42.38 1.70
CA GLY A 23 -17.92 43.12 0.46
C GLY A 23 -17.21 42.46 -0.73
N VAL A 24 -17.91 42.47 -1.86
CA VAL A 24 -17.37 42.34 -3.20
C VAL A 24 -16.77 43.70 -3.57
N VAL A 25 -15.46 43.79 -3.78
CA VAL A 25 -14.85 44.89 -4.56
C VAL A 25 -13.69 44.35 -5.40
N ALA A 26 -13.95 44.19 -6.69
CA ALA A 26 -13.02 44.55 -7.76
C ALA A 26 -13.63 45.78 -8.46
N PRO A 27 -12.91 46.56 -9.30
CA PRO A 27 -11.50 46.53 -9.69
C PRO A 27 -10.82 47.92 -9.50
N GLU A 28 -9.49 48.01 -9.65
CA GLU A 28 -8.88 49.31 -10.04
C GLU A 28 -7.64 49.09 -10.91
N GLU A 29 -7.78 49.50 -12.17
CA GLU A 29 -6.71 49.78 -13.11
C GLU A 29 -5.94 51.01 -12.60
N MET A 30 -4.61 50.95 -12.58
CA MET A 30 -3.78 52.14 -12.75
C MET A 30 -2.61 51.80 -13.67
N ASP A 31 -2.84 52.18 -14.92
CA ASP A 31 -1.87 52.46 -15.96
C ASP A 31 -1.14 53.76 -15.62
N LEU A 32 0.20 53.80 -15.70
CA LEU A 32 1.03 55.02 -15.72
C LEU A 32 2.46 54.70 -16.22
N GLN A 33 2.61 54.81 -17.55
CA GLN A 33 3.62 55.60 -18.29
C GLN A 33 5.05 55.69 -17.70
N ASN A 34 6.07 55.11 -18.32
CA ASN A 34 6.79 55.53 -19.54
C ASN A 34 7.63 56.83 -19.40
N GLU A 35 8.92 56.68 -19.76
CA GLU A 35 9.91 57.66 -20.21
C GLU A 35 10.55 58.69 -19.24
N SER A 36 11.87 58.53 -19.05
CA SER A 36 12.83 59.64 -19.24
C SER A 36 14.16 59.10 -19.79
N LYS A 37 14.69 59.85 -20.75
CA LYS A 37 15.65 59.49 -21.79
C LYS A 37 16.89 60.39 -21.67
N THR A 38 18.09 59.81 -21.87
CA THR A 38 19.36 60.40 -22.40
C THR A 38 20.13 61.48 -21.60
N PRO A 39 21.43 61.77 -21.89
CA PRO A 39 22.40 61.09 -22.78
C PRO A 39 23.83 60.87 -22.19
N GLU A 40 24.61 60.12 -22.98
CA GLU A 40 26.07 59.90 -23.06
C GLU A 40 26.94 61.19 -23.01
N PRO A 41 28.28 61.10 -22.79
CA PRO A 41 29.15 60.89 -23.95
C PRO A 41 30.42 60.02 -23.75
N GLU A 42 30.85 59.51 -24.90
CA GLU A 42 32.04 58.75 -25.29
C GLU A 42 33.38 59.16 -24.65
N LYS A 43 34.26 58.16 -24.48
CA LYS A 43 35.70 58.28 -24.76
C LYS A 43 36.36 56.91 -25.06
N LYS A 44 36.56 56.69 -26.35
CA LYS A 44 37.64 55.99 -27.09
C LYS A 44 38.49 54.90 -26.40
N GLU A 45 38.37 53.70 -27.00
CA GLU A 45 39.34 52.62 -27.27
C GLU A 45 40.84 53.02 -27.33
N PRO A 46 41.79 52.08 -27.08
CA PRO A 46 41.97 50.92 -27.96
C PRO A 46 42.34 49.56 -27.32
N GLU A 47 41.89 48.50 -28.00
CA GLU A 47 42.68 47.33 -28.42
C GLU A 47 43.43 46.52 -27.33
N ASN A 48 42.84 45.39 -26.91
CA ASN A 48 43.62 44.17 -26.69
C ASN A 48 42.75 42.91 -26.85
N GLN A 49 43.09 42.11 -27.85
CA GLN A 49 42.46 40.83 -28.16
C GLN A 49 42.85 39.79 -27.09
N GLN A 50 41.87 39.25 -26.37
CA GLN A 50 42.02 37.99 -25.67
C GLN A 50 40.88 37.03 -26.03
N PRO A 51 41.19 35.75 -26.28
CA PRO A 51 40.29 34.80 -26.93
C PRO A 51 39.14 34.41 -26.01
N GLN A 52 37.94 34.31 -26.58
CA GLN A 52 36.78 33.75 -25.92
C GLN A 52 37.09 32.31 -25.46
N PRO A 53 36.86 31.94 -24.18
CA PRO A 53 36.87 30.54 -23.80
C PRO A 53 35.68 29.83 -24.45
N PRO A 54 35.85 28.56 -24.88
CA PRO A 54 34.81 27.83 -25.58
C PRO A 54 33.58 27.66 -24.69
N ALA A 55 32.42 27.85 -25.29
CA ALA A 55 31.11 27.48 -24.76
C ALA A 55 31.14 26.00 -24.35
N ASN A 56 31.34 25.74 -23.06
CA ASN A 56 31.29 24.39 -22.52
C ASN A 56 30.30 24.35 -21.35
N ALA A 57 29.17 23.70 -21.65
CA ALA A 57 28.22 23.09 -20.72
C ALA A 57 28.13 23.75 -19.34
N ASN A 58 27.37 24.85 -19.28
CA ASN A 58 26.86 25.36 -18.02
C ASN A 58 26.03 24.26 -17.38
N THR A 59 26.63 23.62 -16.37
CA THR A 59 26.01 22.64 -15.48
C THR A 59 24.62 23.15 -15.09
N GLY A 60 23.58 22.41 -15.47
CA GLY A 60 22.20 22.71 -15.10
C GLY A 60 22.03 22.63 -13.58
N ARG A 61 22.43 23.69 -12.88
CA ARG A 61 21.93 23.94 -11.53
C ARG A 61 20.45 24.27 -11.70
N PRO A 62 19.52 23.54 -11.05
CA PRO A 62 18.12 23.91 -11.09
C PRO A 62 18.03 25.37 -10.62
N LYS A 63 17.47 26.24 -11.47
CA LYS A 63 17.21 27.64 -11.09
C LYS A 63 16.22 27.58 -9.94
N GLN A 64 16.71 27.75 -8.71
CA GLN A 64 15.85 27.82 -7.53
C GLN A 64 14.75 28.83 -7.79
N ASN A 65 13.51 28.39 -7.62
CA ASN A 65 12.35 29.21 -7.94
C ASN A 65 12.30 30.42 -6.99
N ARG A 66 11.71 31.55 -7.42
CA ARG A 66 11.59 32.77 -6.59
C ARG A 66 10.89 32.48 -5.25
N ALA A 67 9.96 31.51 -5.25
CA ALA A 67 9.30 31.01 -4.05
C ALA A 67 10.26 30.27 -3.10
N GLU A 68 11.10 29.36 -3.62
CA GLU A 68 12.10 28.61 -2.85
C GLU A 68 13.15 29.55 -2.23
N ASN A 69 13.60 30.57 -2.97
CA ASN A 69 14.54 31.57 -2.44
C ASN A 69 13.94 32.40 -1.30
N ARG A 70 12.63 32.68 -1.33
CA ARG A 70 11.93 33.35 -0.22
C ARG A 70 11.86 32.45 1.01
N GLN A 71 11.47 31.18 0.83
CA GLN A 71 11.43 30.18 1.91
C GLN A 71 12.81 29.99 2.54
N MET A 72 13.87 29.87 1.73
CA MET A 72 15.24 29.74 2.23
C MET A 72 15.72 30.98 2.99
N LYS A 73 15.34 32.19 2.55
CA LYS A 73 15.65 33.43 3.28
C LYS A 73 14.94 33.47 4.63
N GLU A 74 13.67 33.07 4.67
CA GLU A 74 12.91 32.97 5.93
C GLU A 74 13.50 31.93 6.88
N LEU A 75 13.89 30.76 6.37
CA LEU A 75 14.55 29.71 7.15
C LEU A 75 15.88 30.19 7.71
N ARG A 76 16.70 30.91 6.93
CA ARG A 76 17.95 31.51 7.42
C ARG A 76 17.70 32.52 8.54
N ARG A 77 16.72 33.42 8.35
CA ARG A 77 16.37 34.40 9.38
C ARG A 77 15.88 33.73 10.66
N LYS A 78 15.07 32.67 10.54
CA LYS A 78 14.63 31.87 11.70
C LYS A 78 15.80 31.17 12.37
N ALA A 79 16.69 30.55 11.60
CA ALA A 79 17.90 29.91 12.14
C ALA A 79 18.80 30.90 12.89
N GLU A 80 19.04 32.08 12.33
CA GLU A 80 19.79 33.16 12.98
C GLU A 80 19.14 33.61 14.30
N GLN A 81 17.81 33.66 14.37
CA GLN A 81 17.07 33.96 15.60
C GLN A 81 17.22 32.83 16.65
N TYR A 82 17.16 31.57 16.23
CA TYR A 82 17.41 30.44 17.14
C TYR A 82 18.85 30.45 17.66
N ASP A 83 19.83 30.72 16.79
CA ASP A 83 21.23 30.80 17.18
C ASP A 83 21.50 31.98 18.13
N SER A 84 20.86 33.13 17.93
CA SER A 84 21.01 34.28 18.84
C SER A 84 20.41 33.99 20.21
N THR A 85 19.19 33.46 20.25
CA THR A 85 18.53 33.09 21.52
C THR A 85 19.28 31.98 22.26
N ALA A 86 19.82 30.98 21.57
CA ALA A 86 20.64 29.93 22.16
C ALA A 86 21.90 30.49 22.85
N LYS A 87 22.58 31.45 22.20
CA LYS A 87 23.75 32.13 22.78
C LYS A 87 23.39 32.95 24.01
N GLU A 88 22.30 33.72 23.94
CA GLU A 88 21.81 34.51 25.08
C GLU A 88 21.54 33.63 26.30
N ILE A 89 20.91 32.47 26.12
CA ILE A 89 20.65 31.52 27.21
C ILE A 89 21.96 30.99 27.82
N ILE A 90 22.94 30.62 26.98
CA ILE A 90 24.26 30.15 27.46
C ILE A 90 24.98 31.27 28.23
N ASP A 91 24.94 32.50 27.74
CA ASP A 91 25.59 33.63 28.39
C ASP A 91 24.91 33.98 29.73
N LEU A 92 23.57 33.87 29.81
CA LEU A 92 22.84 34.00 31.06
C LEU A 92 23.21 32.91 32.08
N ALA A 93 23.36 31.66 31.64
CA ALA A 93 23.82 30.57 32.49
C ALA A 93 25.25 30.82 33.00
N ARG A 94 26.16 31.25 32.13
CA ARG A 94 27.54 31.62 32.50
C ARG A 94 27.60 32.79 33.46
N ALA A 95 26.74 33.80 33.29
CA ALA A 95 26.64 34.93 34.22
C ALA A 95 26.21 34.49 35.63
N LYS A 96 25.48 33.37 35.76
CA LYS A 96 25.14 32.74 37.04
C LYS A 96 26.19 31.74 37.54
N GLY A 97 27.35 31.65 36.90
CA GLY A 97 28.44 30.74 37.28
C GLY A 97 28.23 29.29 36.83
N LEU A 98 27.28 29.03 35.92
CA LEU A 98 27.04 27.71 35.34
C LEU A 98 27.83 27.58 34.03
N HIS A 99 28.30 26.37 33.71
CA HIS A 99 29.10 26.12 32.51
C HIS A 99 28.43 25.09 31.58
N PRO A 100 27.33 25.47 30.91
CA PRO A 100 26.65 24.57 29.99
C PRO A 100 27.42 24.41 28.67
N THR A 101 27.30 23.24 28.06
CA THR A 101 27.89 22.93 26.75
C THR A 101 27.00 23.38 25.59
N ASP A 102 25.69 23.36 25.78
CA ASP A 102 24.70 23.79 24.80
C ASP A 102 23.52 24.56 25.44
N ALA A 103 22.62 25.10 24.61
CA ALA A 103 21.48 25.87 25.09
C ALA A 103 20.43 25.02 25.85
N PRO A 104 20.08 23.79 25.43
CA PRO A 104 19.22 22.92 26.22
C PRO A 104 19.75 22.64 27.63
N GLU A 105 21.03 22.29 27.76
CA GLU A 105 21.67 22.08 29.05
C GLU A 105 21.71 23.37 29.87
N ALA A 106 21.94 24.52 29.23
CA ALA A 106 21.87 25.82 29.90
C ALA A 106 20.51 26.09 30.54
N VAL A 107 19.40 25.78 29.84
CA VAL A 107 18.05 25.90 30.40
C VAL A 107 17.85 24.96 31.59
N GLU A 108 18.29 23.70 31.47
CA GLU A 108 18.16 22.72 32.54
C GLU A 108 18.98 23.08 33.77
N MET A 109 20.24 23.51 33.58
CA MET A 109 21.11 23.95 34.66
C MET A 109 20.56 25.20 35.35
N LEU A 110 20.02 26.16 34.59
CA LEU A 110 19.36 27.34 35.14
C LEU A 110 18.15 26.96 36.00
N ALA A 111 17.31 26.04 35.52
CA ALA A 111 16.13 25.57 36.25
C ALA A 111 16.49 24.72 37.48
N ALA A 112 17.56 23.91 37.39
CA ALA A 112 18.09 23.15 38.52
C ALA A 112 18.66 24.09 39.60
N ALA A 113 19.42 25.11 39.19
CA ALA A 113 19.97 26.13 40.06
C ALA A 113 18.88 26.95 40.76
N GLU A 114 17.81 27.31 40.06
CA GLU A 114 16.64 27.98 40.65
C GLU A 114 15.97 27.13 41.73
N LYS A 115 15.91 25.80 41.53
CA LYS A 115 15.34 24.86 42.50
C LYS A 115 16.33 24.40 43.58
N GLY A 116 17.58 24.89 43.55
CA GLY A 116 18.63 24.47 44.47
C GLY A 116 18.99 22.98 44.37
N LYS A 117 18.77 22.35 43.21
CA LYS A 117 19.04 20.93 42.95
C LYS A 117 20.24 20.77 42.04
N THR A 118 20.89 19.61 42.11
CA THR A 118 21.86 19.24 41.07
C THR A 118 21.15 18.99 39.74
N LEU A 119 21.88 19.09 38.62
CA LEU A 119 21.32 18.82 37.28
C LEU A 119 20.74 17.41 37.18
N GLU A 120 21.43 16.42 37.76
CA GLU A 120 21.01 15.01 37.74
C GLU A 120 19.74 14.77 38.58
N GLU A 121 19.64 15.37 39.77
CA GLU A 121 18.41 15.31 40.58
C GLU A 121 17.24 15.99 39.88
N TYR A 122 17.47 17.14 39.26
CA TYR A 122 16.43 17.83 38.49
C TYR A 122 15.94 16.98 37.31
N ARG A 123 16.85 16.33 36.57
CA ARG A 123 16.51 15.42 35.48
C ARG A 123 15.69 14.24 35.95
N ARG A 124 16.10 13.61 37.06
CA ARG A 124 15.38 12.48 37.67
C ARG A 124 13.98 12.87 38.13
N ASP A 125 13.84 14.03 38.78
CA ASP A 125 12.53 14.50 39.24
C ASP A 125 11.62 14.85 38.06
N ARG A 126 12.19 15.44 37.00
CA ARG A 126 11.45 15.76 35.77
C ARG A 126 10.99 14.49 35.06
N SER A 127 11.86 13.48 34.94
CA SER A 127 11.47 12.21 34.32
C SER A 127 10.42 11.48 35.15
N ALA A 128 10.56 11.45 36.48
CA ALA A 128 9.57 10.86 37.37
C ALA A 128 8.21 11.57 37.28
N ALA A 129 8.20 12.91 37.25
CA ALA A 129 6.97 13.69 37.09
C ALA A 129 6.33 13.47 35.70
N ALA A 130 7.14 13.35 34.65
CA ALA A 130 6.65 13.05 33.30
C ALA A 130 6.03 11.65 33.21
N GLU A 131 6.65 10.65 33.83
CA GLU A 131 6.10 9.29 33.92
C GLU A 131 4.78 9.25 34.71
N GLU A 132 4.70 9.97 35.83
CA GLU A 132 3.47 10.06 36.62
C GLU A 132 2.34 10.76 35.85
N GLU A 133 2.65 11.84 35.13
CA GLU A 133 1.70 12.53 34.26
C GLU A 133 1.25 11.62 33.11
N GLU A 134 2.17 10.90 32.46
CA GLU A 134 1.83 9.94 31.42
C GLU A 134 0.91 8.83 31.95
N ARG A 135 1.19 8.30 33.15
CA ARG A 135 0.32 7.33 33.81
C ARG A 135 -1.05 7.92 34.08
N ARG A 136 -1.14 9.13 34.63
CA ARG A 136 -2.41 9.82 34.89
C ARG A 136 -3.20 10.05 33.60
N VAL A 137 -2.54 10.44 32.52
CA VAL A 137 -3.17 10.62 31.20
C VAL A 137 -3.69 9.29 30.68
N LYS A 138 -2.88 8.22 30.70
CA LYS A 138 -3.30 6.88 30.24
C LYS A 138 -4.42 6.28 31.09
N GLU A 139 -4.41 6.53 32.39
CA GLU A 139 -5.44 6.05 33.30
C GLU A 139 -6.73 6.88 33.21
N SER A 140 -6.65 8.09 32.64
CA SER A 140 -7.80 8.96 32.48
C SER A 140 -8.90 8.29 31.64
N PRO A 141 -10.18 8.47 32.02
CA PRO A 141 -11.29 7.85 31.29
C PRO A 141 -11.37 8.34 29.85
N LEU A 142 -10.96 9.58 29.58
CA LEU A 142 -10.94 10.16 28.24
C LEU A 142 -9.92 9.45 27.34
N TYR A 143 -8.72 9.19 27.86
CA TYR A 143 -7.70 8.48 27.08
C TYR A 143 -8.13 7.05 26.76
N LYS A 144 -8.70 6.33 27.73
CA LYS A 144 -9.23 4.97 27.51
C LYS A 144 -10.38 4.95 26.49
N ALA A 145 -11.30 5.91 26.58
CA ALA A 145 -12.39 6.04 25.62
C ALA A 145 -11.87 6.35 24.20
N LEU A 146 -10.84 7.20 24.10
CA LEU A 146 -10.19 7.50 22.82
C LEU A 146 -9.47 6.27 22.25
N GLU A 147 -8.74 5.53 23.07
CA GLU A 147 -8.06 4.29 22.67
C GLU A 147 -9.07 3.24 22.17
N GLU A 148 -10.18 3.06 22.87
CA GLU A 148 -11.27 2.19 22.45
C GLU A 148 -11.92 2.67 21.14
N GLN A 149 -12.11 3.98 20.97
CA GLN A 149 -12.65 4.54 19.73
C GLN A 149 -11.69 4.33 18.55
N VAL A 150 -10.39 4.50 18.76
CA VAL A 150 -9.36 4.24 17.74
C VAL A 150 -9.34 2.76 17.36
N ALA A 151 -9.43 1.86 18.35
CA ALA A 151 -9.50 0.43 18.09
C ALA A 151 -10.76 0.06 17.28
N LYS A 152 -11.94 0.53 17.69
CA LYS A 152 -13.19 0.32 16.95
C LYS A 152 -13.12 0.84 15.53
N ASN A 153 -12.63 2.06 15.34
CA ASN A 153 -12.47 2.64 14.01
C ASN A 153 -11.49 1.84 13.14
N ALA A 154 -10.43 1.29 13.72
CA ALA A 154 -9.48 0.44 13.00
C ALA A 154 -10.15 -0.88 12.55
N ASP A 155 -10.90 -1.53 13.44
CA ASP A 155 -11.65 -2.75 13.14
C ASP A 155 -12.72 -2.50 12.06
N ASP A 156 -13.47 -1.40 12.17
CA ASP A 156 -14.49 -1.01 11.19
C ASP A 156 -13.88 -0.75 9.81
N LEU A 157 -12.72 -0.07 9.76
CA LEU A 157 -12.00 0.15 8.51
C LEU A 157 -11.47 -1.14 7.90
N MET A 158 -11.01 -2.09 8.72
CA MET A 158 -10.59 -3.40 8.24
C MET A 158 -11.79 -4.19 7.70
N ALA A 159 -12.90 -4.24 8.44
CA ALA A 159 -14.13 -4.91 8.01
C ALA A 159 -14.66 -4.33 6.69
N PHE A 160 -14.69 -3.00 6.57
CA PHE A 160 -15.09 -2.32 5.34
C PHE A 160 -14.19 -2.67 4.15
N ARG A 161 -12.86 -2.72 4.35
CA ARG A 161 -11.91 -3.11 3.29
C ARG A 161 -12.13 -4.55 2.85
N ILE A 162 -12.31 -5.48 3.79
CA ILE A 162 -12.61 -6.88 3.50
C ILE A 162 -13.91 -6.97 2.70
N GLU A 163 -14.96 -6.26 3.11
CA GLU A 163 -16.25 -6.27 2.41
C GLU A 163 -16.13 -5.72 0.97
N GLN A 164 -15.35 -4.66 0.77
CA GLN A 164 -15.10 -4.11 -0.57
C GLN A 164 -14.33 -5.09 -1.46
N GLU A 165 -13.31 -5.75 -0.92
CA GLU A 165 -12.53 -6.76 -1.64
C GLU A 165 -13.40 -7.97 -2.00
N MET A 166 -14.21 -8.47 -1.06
CA MET A 166 -15.17 -9.55 -1.32
C MET A 166 -16.20 -9.17 -2.39
N LYS A 167 -16.74 -7.95 -2.37
CA LYS A 167 -17.67 -7.48 -3.40
C LYS A 167 -17.01 -7.39 -4.77
N LYS A 168 -15.77 -6.92 -4.81
CA LYS A 168 -14.98 -6.85 -6.04
C LYS A 168 -14.71 -8.24 -6.60
N ASP A 169 -14.23 -9.17 -5.77
CA ASP A 169 -13.96 -10.55 -6.17
C ASP A 169 -15.22 -11.25 -6.67
N LEU A 170 -16.36 -11.06 -5.98
CA LEU A 170 -17.64 -11.61 -6.41
C LEU A 170 -18.06 -11.06 -7.77
N ALA A 171 -17.92 -9.75 -8.00
CA ALA A 171 -18.25 -9.15 -9.29
C ALA A 171 -17.33 -9.65 -10.42
N GLU A 172 -16.04 -9.80 -10.15
CA GLU A 172 -15.06 -10.35 -11.11
C GLU A 172 -15.35 -11.81 -11.44
N ILE A 173 -15.70 -12.63 -10.43
CA ILE A 173 -16.05 -14.04 -10.63
C ILE A 173 -17.37 -14.17 -11.39
N GLN A 174 -18.38 -13.36 -11.06
CA GLN A 174 -19.66 -13.34 -11.79
C GLN A 174 -19.53 -12.91 -13.25
N ALA A 175 -18.55 -12.07 -13.57
CA ALA A 175 -18.25 -11.71 -14.96
C ALA A 175 -17.73 -12.91 -15.77
N VAL A 176 -17.08 -13.87 -15.12
CA VAL A 176 -16.57 -15.11 -15.75
C VAL A 176 -17.61 -16.22 -15.70
N ASP A 177 -18.29 -16.38 -14.57
CA ASP A 177 -19.29 -17.42 -14.33
C ASP A 177 -20.51 -16.86 -13.56
N PRO A 178 -21.61 -16.51 -14.28
CA PRO A 178 -22.81 -15.96 -13.66
C PRO A 178 -23.57 -16.94 -12.74
N SER A 179 -23.17 -18.22 -12.70
CA SER A 179 -23.83 -19.21 -11.83
C SER A 179 -23.48 -19.04 -10.35
N VAL A 180 -22.37 -18.36 -10.04
CA VAL A 180 -21.89 -18.12 -8.68
C VAL A 180 -22.66 -16.96 -8.07
N LYS A 181 -23.49 -17.23 -7.04
CA LYS A 181 -24.30 -16.19 -6.38
C LYS A 181 -23.61 -15.60 -5.17
N SER A 182 -22.76 -16.38 -4.50
CA SER A 182 -21.98 -15.97 -3.34
C SER A 182 -20.57 -16.57 -3.39
N LEU A 183 -19.62 -15.91 -2.72
CA LEU A 183 -18.27 -16.46 -2.56
C LEU A 183 -18.25 -17.75 -1.74
N ASP A 184 -19.26 -17.97 -0.89
CA ASP A 184 -19.40 -19.19 -0.09
C ASP A 184 -19.76 -20.42 -0.92
N ASP A 185 -20.41 -20.23 -2.08
CA ASP A 185 -20.73 -21.31 -3.03
C ASP A 185 -19.47 -21.97 -3.62
N LEU A 186 -18.33 -21.27 -3.57
CA LEU A 186 -17.03 -21.76 -4.05
C LEU A 186 -16.36 -22.73 -3.07
N GLY A 187 -16.89 -22.83 -1.84
CA GLY A 187 -16.46 -23.78 -0.82
C GLY A 187 -15.19 -23.38 -0.05
N ALA A 188 -14.79 -24.24 0.88
CA ALA A 188 -13.67 -23.97 1.80
C ALA A 188 -12.31 -23.84 1.10
N GLU A 189 -12.08 -24.57 -0.01
CA GLU A 189 -10.82 -24.49 -0.77
C GLU A 189 -10.57 -23.08 -1.32
N TYR A 190 -11.62 -22.35 -1.71
CA TYR A 190 -11.53 -20.95 -2.15
C TYR A 190 -11.04 -20.05 -1.02
N GLN A 191 -11.67 -20.18 0.15
CA GLN A 191 -11.32 -19.38 1.32
C GLN A 191 -9.89 -19.65 1.79
N GLU A 192 -9.41 -20.89 1.69
CA GLU A 192 -8.02 -21.24 2.01
C GLU A 192 -7.01 -20.60 1.04
N MET A 193 -7.31 -20.59 -0.26
CA MET A 193 -6.46 -19.93 -1.26
C MET A 193 -6.41 -18.42 -1.05
N VAL A 194 -7.54 -17.78 -0.74
CA VAL A 194 -7.59 -16.34 -0.42
C VAL A 194 -6.81 -16.04 0.86
N LYS A 195 -6.94 -16.87 1.91
CA LYS A 195 -6.12 -16.76 3.13
C LYS A 195 -4.62 -16.92 2.87
N ALA A 196 -4.24 -17.70 1.86
CA ALA A 196 -2.87 -17.85 1.41
C ALA A 196 -2.35 -16.64 0.59
N GLY A 197 -3.18 -15.61 0.38
CA GLY A 197 -2.82 -14.39 -0.35
C GLY A 197 -3.04 -14.50 -1.86
N ILE A 198 -3.79 -15.50 -2.33
CA ILE A 198 -4.17 -15.61 -3.75
C ILE A 198 -5.39 -14.72 -3.99
N THR A 199 -5.32 -13.87 -5.01
CA THR A 199 -6.44 -13.02 -5.45
C THR A 199 -7.67 -13.86 -5.80
N GLY A 200 -8.89 -13.40 -5.48
CA GLY A 200 -10.12 -14.18 -5.65
C GLY A 200 -10.31 -14.78 -7.04
N ILE A 201 -10.08 -14.01 -8.11
CA ILE A 201 -10.23 -14.53 -9.48
C ILE A 201 -9.27 -15.71 -9.79
N ASN A 202 -8.04 -15.66 -9.30
CA ASN A 202 -7.05 -16.72 -9.52
C ASN A 202 -7.38 -17.97 -8.69
N ALA A 203 -7.88 -17.78 -7.46
CA ALA A 203 -8.38 -18.88 -6.64
C ALA A 203 -9.56 -19.59 -7.34
N PHE A 204 -10.49 -18.83 -7.92
CA PHE A 204 -11.58 -19.38 -8.72
C PHE A 204 -11.08 -20.22 -9.91
N TYR A 205 -10.14 -19.69 -10.71
CA TYR A 205 -9.56 -20.43 -11.82
C TYR A 205 -8.80 -21.68 -11.37
N ALA A 206 -8.11 -21.64 -10.24
CA ALA A 206 -7.40 -22.80 -9.70
C ALA A 206 -8.36 -23.93 -9.32
N ILE A 207 -9.48 -23.61 -8.66
CA ILE A 207 -10.52 -24.59 -8.31
C ILE A 207 -11.15 -25.17 -9.57
N ARG A 208 -11.54 -24.32 -10.52
CA ARG A 208 -12.13 -24.76 -11.79
C ARG A 208 -11.16 -25.62 -12.60
N GLY A 209 -9.88 -25.27 -12.63
CA GLY A 209 -8.82 -26.06 -13.27
C GLY A 209 -8.65 -27.42 -12.62
N LYS A 210 -8.65 -27.48 -11.28
CA LYS A 210 -8.58 -28.74 -10.53
C LYS A 210 -9.81 -29.63 -10.80
N GLN A 211 -11.01 -29.05 -10.82
CA GLN A 211 -12.23 -29.77 -11.19
C GLN A 211 -12.19 -30.26 -12.64
N ALA A 212 -11.69 -29.45 -13.56
CA ALA A 212 -11.53 -29.84 -14.95
C ALA A 212 -10.52 -30.99 -15.12
N ILE A 213 -9.44 -31.03 -14.34
CA ILE A 213 -8.47 -32.14 -14.34
C ILE A 213 -9.09 -33.40 -13.72
N GLN A 214 -9.84 -33.27 -12.64
CA GLN A 214 -10.51 -34.41 -12.00
C GLN A 214 -11.62 -35.01 -12.88
N ASN A 215 -12.36 -34.14 -13.58
CA ASN A 215 -13.43 -34.52 -14.51
C ASN A 215 -12.95 -34.74 -15.94
N ALA A 216 -11.66 -34.51 -16.23
CA ALA A 216 -11.09 -34.83 -17.51
C ALA A 216 -11.23 -36.34 -17.69
N ALA A 217 -12.14 -36.73 -18.58
CA ALA A 217 -12.29 -38.12 -18.97
C ALA A 217 -10.89 -38.63 -19.36
N ILE A 218 -10.48 -39.73 -18.73
CA ILE A 218 -9.28 -40.46 -19.11
C ILE A 218 -9.38 -40.61 -20.63
N PRO A 219 -8.40 -40.11 -21.41
CA PRO A 219 -8.47 -40.23 -22.85
C PRO A 219 -8.71 -41.70 -23.16
N PRO A 220 -9.69 -42.05 -24.03
CA PRO A 220 -9.95 -43.43 -24.35
C PRO A 220 -8.60 -44.04 -24.72
N THR A 221 -8.25 -45.13 -24.05
CA THR A 221 -6.98 -45.82 -24.26
C THR A 221 -6.84 -45.99 -25.77
N THR A 222 -5.91 -45.24 -26.37
CA THR A 222 -5.63 -45.34 -27.80
C THR A 222 -5.35 -46.81 -28.06
N GLY A 223 -6.19 -47.39 -28.91
CA GLY A 223 -6.44 -48.82 -29.06
C GLY A 223 -5.35 -49.74 -28.53
N VAL A 224 -5.74 -50.66 -27.66
CA VAL A 224 -5.20 -52.02 -27.74
C VAL A 224 -5.49 -52.50 -29.16
N VAL A 225 -4.51 -52.37 -30.05
CA VAL A 225 -4.48 -53.08 -31.33
C VAL A 225 -4.32 -54.56 -30.96
N GLY A 226 -5.44 -55.18 -30.63
CA GLY A 226 -5.51 -56.54 -30.12
C GLY A 226 -6.93 -56.99 -29.75
N GLY A 227 -7.96 -56.19 -30.05
CA GLY A 227 -9.35 -56.57 -29.96
C GLY A 227 -9.88 -57.08 -31.30
N LYS A 228 -9.78 -58.40 -31.52
CA LYS A 228 -10.59 -59.20 -32.47
C LYS A 228 -10.84 -58.58 -33.84
N THR A 229 -9.84 -58.67 -34.71
CA THR A 229 -10.13 -59.04 -36.10
C THR A 229 -9.91 -60.55 -36.19
N ASP A 230 -10.95 -61.30 -36.53
CA ASP A 230 -10.80 -62.59 -37.22
C ASP A 230 -10.13 -62.31 -38.57
N THR A 231 -8.84 -61.97 -38.53
CA THR A 231 -7.96 -62.19 -39.67
C THR A 231 -7.64 -63.66 -39.63
N GLU A 232 -8.32 -64.42 -40.49
CA GLU A 232 -8.04 -65.82 -40.78
C GLU A 232 -6.54 -66.00 -40.99
N ARG A 233 -5.85 -66.39 -39.93
CA ARG A 233 -4.42 -66.67 -39.96
C ARG A 233 -4.23 -68.08 -40.51
N ASP A 234 -3.32 -68.21 -41.48
CA ASP A 234 -2.87 -69.52 -41.96
C ASP A 234 -2.26 -70.32 -40.79
N PHE A 235 -2.50 -71.63 -40.77
CA PHE A 235 -1.92 -72.52 -39.77
C PHE A 235 -0.42 -72.67 -39.99
N THR A 236 0.34 -72.70 -38.91
CA THR A 236 1.76 -73.07 -38.93
C THR A 236 1.92 -74.60 -39.01
N GLY A 237 3.09 -75.09 -39.45
CA GLY A 237 3.31 -76.54 -39.63
C GLY A 237 3.07 -77.36 -38.35
N GLU A 238 3.44 -76.85 -37.19
CA GLU A 238 3.20 -77.50 -35.89
C GLU A 238 1.71 -77.49 -35.49
N GLU A 239 0.93 -76.52 -35.97
CA GLU A 239 -0.52 -76.44 -35.72
C GLU A 239 -1.29 -77.39 -36.63
N LEU A 240 -0.80 -77.64 -37.86
CA LEU A 240 -1.37 -78.63 -38.77
C LEU A 240 -1.21 -80.05 -38.24
N ASP A 241 -0.04 -80.38 -37.66
CA ASP A 241 0.23 -81.71 -37.08
C ASP A 241 -0.60 -82.01 -35.82
N ARG A 242 -1.16 -80.97 -35.18
CA ARG A 242 -2.00 -81.11 -33.98
C ARG A 242 -3.49 -81.18 -34.29
N LEU A 243 -3.90 -81.01 -35.55
CA LEU A 243 -5.30 -81.16 -35.95
C LEU A 243 -5.72 -82.62 -35.83
N THR A 244 -6.82 -82.86 -35.13
CA THR A 244 -7.38 -84.21 -34.99
C THR A 244 -8.36 -84.50 -36.13
N GLU A 245 -8.63 -85.79 -36.40
CA GLU A 245 -9.57 -86.19 -37.46
C GLU A 245 -10.96 -85.56 -37.32
N LYS A 246 -11.38 -85.23 -36.08
CA LYS A 246 -12.65 -84.55 -35.79
C LYS A 246 -12.66 -83.07 -36.16
N ASP A 247 -11.50 -82.44 -36.19
CA ASP A 247 -11.37 -81.02 -36.58
C ASP A 247 -11.36 -80.88 -38.12
N LEU A 248 -11.02 -81.95 -38.83
CA LEU A 248 -11.02 -82.02 -40.29
C LEU A 248 -12.41 -82.27 -40.91
N ASP A 249 -13.40 -82.60 -40.08
CA ASP A 249 -14.81 -82.72 -40.49
C ASP A 249 -15.45 -81.34 -40.77
N ASP A 250 -14.87 -80.26 -40.22
CA ASP A 250 -15.28 -78.90 -40.51
C ASP A 250 -14.68 -78.44 -41.86
N GLN A 251 -15.53 -78.35 -42.90
CA GLN A 251 -15.09 -78.01 -44.26
C GLN A 251 -14.30 -76.69 -44.34
N ASN A 252 -14.68 -75.69 -43.55
CA ASN A 252 -13.98 -74.40 -43.51
C ASN A 252 -12.57 -74.52 -42.89
N LEU A 253 -12.39 -75.39 -41.90
CA LEU A 253 -11.10 -75.64 -41.26
C LEU A 253 -10.19 -76.45 -42.19
N LEU A 254 -10.74 -77.45 -42.86
CA LEU A 254 -10.06 -78.29 -43.85
C LEU A 254 -9.53 -77.47 -45.03
N GLU A 255 -10.35 -76.60 -45.63
CA GLU A 255 -9.91 -75.73 -46.72
C GLU A 255 -8.77 -74.80 -46.30
N ARG A 256 -8.80 -74.32 -45.05
CA ARG A 256 -7.78 -73.44 -44.49
C ARG A 256 -6.50 -74.20 -44.18
N ALA A 257 -6.61 -75.43 -43.67
CA ALA A 257 -5.47 -76.33 -43.46
C ALA A 257 -4.77 -76.68 -44.77
N ILE A 258 -5.53 -77.00 -45.83
CA ILE A 258 -5.00 -77.28 -47.17
C ILE A 258 -4.31 -76.05 -47.77
N ARG A 259 -4.91 -74.86 -47.66
CA ARG A 259 -4.28 -73.59 -48.09
C ARG A 259 -2.97 -73.32 -47.36
N SER A 260 -2.95 -73.57 -46.06
CA SER A 260 -1.77 -73.38 -45.21
C SER A 260 -0.64 -74.36 -45.56
N LEU A 261 -0.98 -75.63 -45.82
CA LEU A 261 -0.03 -76.67 -46.26
C LEU A 261 0.59 -76.35 -47.63
N HIS A 262 -0.20 -75.81 -48.57
CA HIS A 262 0.29 -75.44 -49.91
C HIS A 262 1.26 -74.24 -49.88
N LYS A 263 1.20 -73.42 -48.82
CA LYS A 263 2.06 -72.25 -48.63
C LYS A 263 3.37 -72.58 -47.88
N LEU A 264 3.43 -73.75 -47.24
CA LEU A 264 4.61 -74.27 -46.53
C LEU A 264 5.52 -75.14 -47.41
N LYS A 265 5.12 -75.42 -48.66
CA LYS A 265 5.95 -76.07 -49.69
C LYS A 265 6.78 -75.05 -50.47
#